data_AF-A0A2D7XZW6-F1
#
_entry.id   AF-A0A2D7XZW6-F1
#
_cell.length_a   1.000
_cell.length_b   1.000
_cell.length_c   1.000
_cell.angle_alpha   90.00
_cell.angle_beta   90.00
_cell.angle_gamma   90.00
#
_symmetry.space_group_name_H-M   'P 1'
#
loop_
_entity.id
_entity.type
_entity.pdbx_description
1 polymer ?
#
loop_
_entity_poly.entity_id
_entity_poly.type
_entity_poly.pdbx_seq_one_letter_code
_entity_poly.pdbx_strand_id
1 'polypeptide(L)'
;MNSTFLSRLFSGRGKLGCFGVILLFAVMVVATNFIGDFLGKQQRPQRYAQIYGCLGEPENGVYYINTCDEPIHLRYCFYTEPGTHNTVCRTSLLQPGEGVSTVISDRLAMRAAGADIWSSQIWACKLPFLPDMVPNIHKRTQMERGCRKPDDEQAPPVGPDPELQAALNANEAP
;
A
#
# COMPACT_ATOMS: atom_id res chain seq x y z
N MET A 1 43.88 -36.61 -13.77
CA MET A 1 42.78 -35.98 -13.00
C MET A 1 43.39 -34.87 -12.15
N ASN A 2 43.07 -33.61 -12.49
CA ASN A 2 43.67 -32.39 -11.94
C ASN A 2 43.11 -32.07 -10.55
N SER A 3 43.93 -32.26 -9.51
CA SER A 3 43.66 -31.83 -8.12
C SER A 3 44.45 -30.56 -7.74
N THR A 4 45.29 -30.04 -8.64
CA THR A 4 46.31 -29.04 -8.32
C THR A 4 45.85 -27.59 -8.36
N PHE A 5 44.57 -27.31 -8.59
CA PHE A 5 44.04 -25.94 -8.70
C PHE A 5 43.45 -25.38 -7.39
N LEU A 6 43.19 -26.22 -6.39
CA LEU A 6 42.56 -25.81 -5.13
C LEU A 6 43.55 -25.34 -4.05
N SER A 7 44.85 -25.61 -4.20
CA SER A 7 45.85 -25.33 -3.16
C SER A 7 46.55 -23.97 -3.25
N ARG A 8 46.27 -23.16 -4.29
CA ARG A 8 46.87 -21.81 -4.45
C ARG A 8 46.04 -20.65 -3.90
N LEU A 9 44.82 -20.90 -3.41
CA LEU A 9 44.01 -19.84 -2.78
C LEU A 9 44.35 -19.58 -1.30
N PHE A 10 45.18 -20.42 -0.67
CA PHE A 10 45.54 -20.30 0.75
C PHE A 10 47.03 -20.01 1.00
N SER A 11 47.82 -19.70 -0.04
CA SER A 11 49.22 -19.31 0.11
C SER A 11 49.39 -17.78 0.15
N GLY A 12 48.67 -17.13 1.06
CA GLY A 12 48.78 -15.71 1.35
C GLY A 12 48.78 -15.52 2.86
N ARG A 13 49.97 -15.54 3.46
CA ARG A 13 50.20 -15.36 4.90
C ARG A 13 49.96 -13.88 5.29
N GLY A 14 48.73 -13.42 5.17
CA GLY A 14 48.28 -12.12 5.64
C GLY A 14 47.76 -12.25 7.07
N LYS A 15 48.40 -11.57 8.02
CA LYS A 15 47.84 -11.34 9.36
C LYS A 15 46.56 -10.51 9.20
N LEU A 16 45.42 -11.13 8.95
CA LEU A 16 44.14 -10.48 9.22
C LEU A 16 44.04 -10.37 10.74
N GLY A 17 44.45 -9.23 11.29
CA GLY A 17 44.24 -8.93 12.71
C GLY A 17 42.75 -8.98 13.05
N CYS A 18 42.41 -9.07 14.34
CA CYS A 18 41.02 -9.07 14.81
C CYS A 18 40.20 -7.93 14.17
N PHE A 19 40.81 -6.77 13.94
CA PHE A 19 40.22 -5.65 13.21
C PHE A 19 39.78 -5.98 11.77
N GLY A 20 40.57 -6.75 11.02
CA GLY A 20 40.21 -7.17 9.67
C GLY A 20 39.00 -8.09 9.65
N VAL A 21 38.87 -8.99 10.63
CA VAL A 21 37.71 -9.87 10.77
C VAL A 21 36.46 -9.09 11.18
N ILE A 22 36.60 -8.16 12.14
CA ILE A 22 35.49 -7.29 12.58
C ILE A 22 34.99 -6.41 11.42
N LEU A 23 35.91 -5.84 10.64
CA LEU A 23 35.55 -4.98 9.51
C LEU A 23 34.87 -5.78 8.40
N LEU A 24 35.35 -6.99 8.11
CA LEU A 24 34.73 -7.89 7.13
C LEU A 24 33.33 -8.33 7.59
N PHE A 25 33.15 -8.62 8.87
CA PHE A 25 31.84 -8.92 9.45
C PHE A 25 30.89 -7.72 9.38
N ALA A 26 31.35 -6.52 9.74
CA ALA A 26 30.57 -5.30 9.64
C ALA A 26 30.13 -5.01 8.20
N VAL A 27 31.03 -5.12 7.23
CA VAL A 27 30.73 -4.97 5.80
C VAL A 27 29.71 -6.02 5.36
N MET A 28 29.84 -7.26 5.81
CA MET A 28 28.91 -8.35 5.45
C MET A 28 27.49 -8.10 6.02
N VAL A 29 27.40 -7.60 7.25
CA VAL A 29 26.11 -7.18 7.86
C VAL A 29 25.50 -6.01 7.09
N VAL A 30 26.26 -4.97 6.76
CA VAL A 30 25.73 -3.84 5.99
C VAL A 30 25.29 -4.28 4.59
N ALA A 31 26.09 -5.10 3.91
CA ALA A 31 25.79 -5.60 2.57
C ALA A 31 24.54 -6.47 2.55
N THR A 32 24.37 -7.38 3.51
CA THR A 32 23.18 -8.26 3.58
C THR A 32 21.90 -7.47 3.84
N ASN A 33 21.95 -6.43 4.68
CA ASN A 33 20.82 -5.53 4.89
C ASN A 33 20.48 -4.74 3.61
N PHE A 34 21.48 -4.15 2.94
CA PHE A 34 21.26 -3.41 1.70
C PHE A 34 20.72 -4.28 0.55
N ILE A 35 21.29 -5.49 0.37
CA ILE A 35 20.86 -6.44 -0.65
C ILE A 35 19.43 -6.91 -0.36
N GLY A 36 19.10 -7.20 0.90
CA GLY A 36 17.74 -7.59 1.30
C GLY A 36 16.72 -6.50 0.98
N ASP A 37 17.06 -5.25 1.29
CA ASP A 37 16.19 -4.09 1.07
C ASP A 37 15.99 -3.81 -0.43
N PHE A 38 17.05 -3.93 -1.23
CA PHE A 38 17.00 -3.76 -2.69
C PHE A 38 16.21 -4.89 -3.37
N LEU A 39 16.49 -6.15 -3.03
CA LEU A 39 15.75 -7.30 -3.57
C LEU A 39 14.27 -7.26 -3.16
N GLY A 40 13.97 -6.84 -1.93
CA GLY A 40 12.61 -6.67 -1.44
C GLY A 40 11.81 -5.64 -2.25
N LYS A 41 12.41 -4.47 -2.53
CA LYS A 41 11.79 -3.41 -3.34
C LYS A 41 11.56 -3.85 -4.79
N GLN A 42 12.51 -4.58 -5.37
CA GLN A 42 12.42 -5.03 -6.76
C GLN A 42 11.40 -6.17 -6.93
N GLN A 43 11.34 -7.12 -5.99
CA GLN A 43 10.44 -8.26 -6.09
C GLN A 43 8.99 -7.89 -5.73
N ARG A 44 8.76 -6.85 -4.91
CA ARG A 44 7.42 -6.52 -4.37
C ARG A 44 7.19 -5.01 -4.25
N PRO A 45 7.24 -4.25 -5.36
CA PRO A 45 7.11 -2.79 -5.34
C PRO A 45 5.75 -2.33 -4.78
N GLN A 46 4.73 -3.18 -4.93
CA GLN A 46 3.37 -3.00 -4.41
C GLN A 46 3.27 -2.70 -2.90
N ARG A 47 4.16 -3.28 -2.07
CA ARG A 47 4.13 -3.01 -0.62
C ARG A 47 4.80 -1.68 -0.25
N TYR A 48 5.81 -1.29 -1.01
CA TYR A 48 6.54 -0.04 -0.80
C TYR A 48 5.87 1.18 -1.44
N ALA A 49 4.84 0.96 -2.26
CA ALA A 49 4.04 2.02 -2.86
C ALA A 49 3.06 2.67 -1.86
N GLN A 50 2.83 2.07 -0.69
CA GLN A 50 1.99 2.66 0.34
C GLN A 50 2.63 3.90 0.95
N ILE A 51 1.86 4.97 1.03
CA ILE A 51 2.32 6.27 1.49
C ILE A 51 1.32 6.92 2.44
N TYR A 52 1.31 6.43 3.68
CA TYR A 52 0.47 7.02 4.73
C TYR A 52 0.95 8.42 5.14
N GLY A 53 2.24 8.72 4.99
CA GLY A 53 2.83 10.01 5.37
C GLY A 53 2.49 11.18 4.44
N CYS A 54 1.83 10.93 3.30
CA CYS A 54 1.48 11.95 2.32
C CYS A 54 0.09 12.58 2.55
N LEU A 55 -0.62 12.22 3.62
CA LEU A 55 -1.96 12.73 3.88
C LEU A 55 -1.92 13.79 4.98
N GLY A 56 -2.25 15.02 4.61
CA GLY A 56 -2.32 16.18 5.48
C GLY A 56 -3.63 16.26 6.25
N GLU A 57 -3.67 17.24 7.16
CA GLU A 57 -4.84 17.55 7.97
C GLU A 57 -5.99 18.11 7.11
N PRO A 58 -7.25 17.96 7.55
CA PRO A 58 -8.39 18.55 6.86
C PRO A 58 -8.35 20.09 6.88
N GLU A 59 -8.65 20.72 5.75
CA GLU A 59 -8.69 22.18 5.61
C GLU A 59 -9.86 22.60 4.71
N ASN A 60 -10.60 23.65 5.08
CA ASN A 60 -11.67 24.25 4.26
C ASN A 60 -12.74 23.24 3.74
N GLY A 61 -13.05 22.21 4.52
CA GLY A 61 -14.03 21.17 4.14
C GLY A 61 -13.48 20.07 3.23
N VAL A 62 -12.18 20.09 2.95
CA VAL A 62 -11.44 19.09 2.19
C VAL A 62 -10.67 18.20 3.16
N TYR A 63 -10.65 16.89 2.91
CA TYR A 63 -10.01 15.88 3.76
C TYR A 63 -8.92 15.14 2.99
N TYR A 64 -7.94 14.58 3.69
CA TYR A 64 -6.86 13.77 3.11
C TYR A 64 -6.09 14.49 2.00
N ILE A 65 -5.63 15.71 2.30
CA ILE A 65 -4.89 16.55 1.36
C ILE A 65 -3.56 15.88 1.04
N ASN A 66 -3.20 15.78 -0.24
CA ASN A 66 -1.90 15.27 -0.66
C ASN A 66 -0.80 16.28 -0.33
N THR A 67 0.03 15.97 0.64
CA THR A 67 1.16 16.81 1.06
C THR A 67 2.48 16.46 0.37
N CYS A 68 2.48 15.43 -0.48
CA CYS A 68 3.65 15.03 -1.25
C CYS A 68 3.74 15.77 -2.57
N ASP A 69 4.96 15.94 -3.09
CA ASP A 69 5.25 16.66 -4.33
C ASP A 69 4.89 15.86 -5.61
N GLU A 70 4.24 14.71 -5.46
CA GLU A 70 3.87 13.80 -6.54
C GLU A 70 2.39 13.43 -6.44
N PRO A 71 1.73 13.08 -7.57
CA PRO A 71 0.36 12.60 -7.54
C PRO A 71 0.26 11.25 -6.83
N ILE A 72 -0.89 11.03 -6.17
CA ILE A 72 -1.15 9.82 -5.40
C ILE A 72 -2.55 9.29 -5.69
N HIS A 73 -2.73 7.96 -5.65
CA HIS A 73 -4.05 7.36 -5.60
C HIS A 73 -4.46 7.18 -4.14
N LEU A 74 -5.55 7.82 -3.73
CA LEU A 74 -6.14 7.68 -2.40
C LEU A 74 -7.41 6.83 -2.49
N ARG A 75 -7.60 5.92 -1.54
CA ARG A 75 -8.88 5.27 -1.31
C ARG A 75 -9.32 5.44 0.13
N TYR A 76 -10.58 5.78 0.31
CA TYR A 76 -11.26 5.69 1.59
C TYR A 76 -12.51 4.82 1.46
N CYS A 77 -12.80 4.10 2.53
CA CYS A 77 -13.96 3.23 2.65
C CYS A 77 -14.64 3.46 4.00
N PHE A 78 -15.96 3.53 3.98
CA PHE A 78 -16.82 3.50 5.15
C PHE A 78 -17.58 2.18 5.14
N TYR A 79 -17.43 1.44 6.24
CA TYR A 79 -18.06 0.16 6.46
C TYR A 79 -19.14 0.31 7.52
N THR A 80 -20.30 -0.27 7.26
CA THR A 80 -21.38 -0.38 8.24
C THR A 80 -21.27 -1.69 9.00
N GLU A 81 -22.17 -1.88 9.96
CA GLU A 81 -22.20 -3.11 10.75
C GLU A 81 -22.30 -4.35 9.85
N PRO A 82 -21.54 -5.43 10.14
CA PRO A 82 -21.56 -6.65 9.34
C PRO A 82 -23.00 -7.17 9.11
N GLY A 83 -23.37 -7.38 7.84
CA GLY A 83 -24.72 -7.82 7.45
C GLY A 83 -25.66 -6.71 6.98
N THR A 84 -25.27 -5.44 7.05
CA THR A 84 -26.09 -4.30 6.60
C THR A 84 -25.81 -3.83 5.16
N HIS A 85 -24.98 -4.55 4.38
CA HIS A 85 -24.65 -4.34 2.95
C HIS A 85 -24.20 -2.93 2.51
N ASN A 86 -24.13 -1.95 3.40
CA ASN A 86 -23.88 -0.55 3.05
C ASN A 86 -22.39 -0.20 3.20
N THR A 87 -21.58 -0.54 2.19
CA THR A 87 -20.16 -0.12 2.14
C THR A 87 -19.96 0.95 1.07
N VAL A 88 -19.47 2.13 1.45
CA VAL A 88 -19.10 3.19 0.50
C VAL A 88 -17.59 3.24 0.39
N CYS A 89 -17.07 2.98 -0.80
CA CYS A 89 -15.64 3.13 -1.10
C CYS A 89 -15.45 4.08 -2.28
N ARG A 90 -14.51 5.01 -2.14
CA ARG A 90 -14.11 5.92 -3.22
C ARG A 90 -12.61 5.84 -3.42
N THR A 91 -12.20 5.80 -4.68
CA THR A 91 -10.81 5.96 -5.09
C THR A 91 -10.69 7.23 -5.92
N SER A 92 -9.71 8.08 -5.60
CA SER A 92 -9.45 9.33 -6.32
C SER A 92 -7.96 9.47 -6.60
N LEU A 93 -7.62 10.08 -7.73
CA LEU A 93 -6.28 10.56 -8.02
C LEU A 93 -6.17 11.98 -7.44
N LEU A 94 -5.20 12.22 -6.57
CA LEU A 94 -4.96 13.52 -5.95
C LEU A 94 -3.63 14.09 -6.45
N GLN A 95 -3.68 15.29 -7.03
CA GLN A 95 -2.49 16.08 -7.32
C GLN A 95 -1.88 16.64 -6.03
N PRO A 96 -0.62 17.11 -6.04
CA PRO A 96 -0.03 17.81 -4.90
C PRO A 96 -0.91 18.98 -4.44
N GLY A 97 -1.21 19.04 -3.13
CA GLY A 97 -2.09 20.03 -2.53
C GLY A 97 -3.59 19.79 -2.72
N GLU A 98 -4.00 18.78 -3.49
CA GLU A 98 -5.40 18.42 -3.68
C GLU A 98 -5.88 17.48 -2.56
N GLY A 99 -7.14 17.57 -2.17
CA GLY A 99 -7.76 16.63 -1.24
C GLY A 99 -9.20 16.29 -1.64
N VAL A 100 -9.85 15.50 -0.80
CA VAL A 100 -11.19 14.95 -1.05
C VAL A 100 -12.27 15.79 -0.38
N SER A 101 -13.19 16.32 -1.18
CA SER A 101 -14.38 17.07 -0.70
C SER A 101 -15.60 16.19 -0.42
N THR A 102 -15.64 14.97 -0.96
CA THR A 102 -16.81 14.06 -0.87
C THR A 102 -16.94 13.32 0.45
N VAL A 103 -15.95 13.40 1.34
CA VAL A 103 -15.92 12.68 2.62
C VAL A 103 -17.16 12.98 3.48
N ILE A 104 -17.55 14.26 3.56
CA ILE A 104 -18.70 14.67 4.38
C ILE A 104 -20.02 14.30 3.72
N SER A 105 -20.15 14.50 2.41
CA SER A 105 -21.37 14.13 1.69
C SER A 105 -21.62 12.62 1.75
N ASP A 106 -20.57 11.81 1.59
CA ASP A 106 -20.68 10.35 1.65
C ASP A 106 -21.09 9.88 3.06
N ARG A 107 -20.53 10.49 4.13
CA ARG A 107 -20.96 10.21 5.52
C ARG A 107 -22.41 10.61 5.79
N LEU A 108 -22.84 11.77 5.30
CA LEU A 108 -24.21 12.24 5.47
C LEU A 108 -25.19 11.36 4.70
N ALA A 109 -24.85 10.94 3.48
CA ALA A 109 -25.66 10.01 2.69
C ALA A 109 -25.82 8.65 3.40
N MET A 110 -24.75 8.11 3.97
CA MET A 110 -24.83 6.85 4.74
C MET A 110 -25.74 6.99 5.96
N ARG A 111 -25.58 8.07 6.72
CA ARG A 111 -26.47 8.33 7.87
C ARG A 111 -27.93 8.52 7.44
N ALA A 112 -28.18 9.22 6.34
CA ALA A 112 -29.52 9.41 5.80
C ALA A 112 -30.16 8.08 5.35
N ALA A 113 -29.34 7.15 4.86
CA ALA A 113 -29.76 5.78 4.54
C ALA A 113 -29.94 4.87 5.78
N GLY A 114 -29.90 5.44 7.00
CA GLY A 114 -30.03 4.67 8.25
C GLY A 114 -28.83 3.79 8.55
N ALA A 115 -27.69 4.03 7.90
CA ALA A 115 -26.50 3.21 8.05
C ALA A 115 -25.50 3.87 9.01
N ASP A 116 -25.23 3.21 10.13
CA ASP A 116 -24.20 3.65 11.08
C ASP A 116 -22.83 3.15 10.64
N ILE A 117 -21.88 4.09 10.56
CA ILE A 117 -20.50 3.79 10.18
C ILE A 117 -19.82 3.08 11.35
N TRP A 118 -19.59 1.78 11.19
CA TRP A 118 -18.90 0.94 12.16
C TRP A 118 -17.38 1.12 12.08
N SER A 119 -16.85 1.27 10.86
CA SER A 119 -15.42 1.42 10.63
C SER A 119 -15.13 2.29 9.41
N SER A 120 -14.01 3.00 9.43
CA SER A 120 -13.49 3.72 8.27
C SER A 120 -12.05 3.31 8.01
N GLN A 121 -11.70 3.07 6.75
CA GLN A 121 -10.35 2.74 6.34
C GLN A 121 -9.88 3.69 5.25
N ILE A 122 -8.63 4.15 5.36
CA ILE A 122 -7.99 5.04 4.39
C ILE A 122 -6.60 4.49 4.06
N TRP A 123 -6.23 4.49 2.78
CA TRP A 123 -4.87 4.19 2.35
C TRP A 123 -4.57 4.85 1.01
N ALA A 124 -3.31 5.24 0.83
CA ALA A 124 -2.82 5.92 -0.35
C ALA A 124 -1.63 5.17 -0.97
N CYS A 125 -1.54 5.26 -2.29
CA CYS A 125 -0.55 4.57 -3.11
C CYS A 125 0.10 5.53 -4.09
N LYS A 126 1.42 5.42 -4.24
CA LYS A 126 2.16 6.11 -5.30
C LYS A 126 1.77 5.56 -6.67
N LEU A 127 1.79 6.42 -7.68
CA LEU A 127 1.63 5.97 -9.07
C LEU A 127 2.73 4.98 -9.46
N PRO A 128 2.45 4.02 -10.35
CA PRO A 128 1.16 3.75 -11.01
C PRO A 128 0.24 2.82 -10.21
N PHE A 129 0.48 2.60 -8.90
CA PHE A 129 -0.24 1.60 -8.13
C PHE A 129 -1.60 2.10 -7.63
N LEU A 130 -2.57 1.20 -7.56
CA LEU A 130 -3.93 1.48 -7.09
C LEU A 130 -4.14 0.92 -5.68
N PRO A 131 -4.79 1.67 -4.77
CA PRO A 131 -5.20 1.19 -3.46
C PRO A 131 -6.16 0.00 -3.59
N ASP A 132 -5.81 -1.14 -2.99
CA ASP A 132 -6.66 -2.34 -3.00
C ASP A 132 -6.40 -3.24 -1.78
N MET A 133 -7.22 -4.28 -1.62
CA MET A 133 -6.98 -5.39 -0.72
C MET A 133 -6.07 -6.43 -1.41
N VAL A 134 -4.88 -6.66 -0.85
CA VAL A 134 -3.87 -7.58 -1.39
C VAL A 134 -3.63 -8.76 -0.44
N PRO A 135 -3.19 -9.93 -0.94
CA PRO A 135 -2.87 -11.05 -0.07
C PRO A 135 -1.73 -10.74 0.92
N ASN A 136 -1.92 -11.12 2.19
CA ASN A 136 -0.90 -11.06 3.22
C ASN A 136 0.22 -12.09 2.93
N ILE A 137 1.47 -11.68 3.17
CA ILE A 137 2.68 -12.47 2.90
C ILE A 137 2.77 -13.74 3.75
N HIS A 138 2.34 -13.68 5.01
CA HIS A 138 2.39 -14.79 5.94
C HIS A 138 1.18 -15.71 5.77
N LYS A 139 0.06 -15.18 5.28
CA LYS A 139 -1.18 -15.93 5.09
C LYS A 139 -1.92 -15.43 3.86
N ARG A 140 -1.73 -16.10 2.72
CA ARG A 140 -2.34 -15.70 1.43
C ARG A 140 -3.88 -15.66 1.45
N THR A 141 -4.52 -16.39 2.37
CA THR A 141 -5.98 -16.37 2.55
C THR A 141 -6.49 -15.15 3.31
N GLN A 142 -5.59 -14.37 3.91
CA GLN A 142 -5.92 -13.13 4.59
C GLN A 142 -5.58 -11.97 3.65
N MET A 143 -6.57 -11.13 3.38
CA MET A 143 -6.39 -9.90 2.61
C MET A 143 -6.03 -8.75 3.56
N GLU A 144 -5.11 -7.89 3.14
CA GLU A 144 -4.71 -6.70 3.87
C GLU A 144 -4.68 -5.48 2.95
N ARG A 145 -4.71 -4.27 3.52
CA ARG A 145 -4.58 -3.05 2.73
C ARG A 145 -3.23 -3.04 2.01
N GLY A 146 -3.27 -2.77 0.71
CA GLY A 146 -2.14 -2.84 -0.20
C GLY A 146 -2.21 -1.82 -1.32
N CYS A 147 -1.17 -1.81 -2.14
CA CYS A 147 -1.21 -1.17 -3.44
C CYS A 147 -1.04 -2.24 -4.50
N ARG A 148 -1.97 -2.34 -5.44
CA ARG A 148 -1.98 -3.31 -6.54
C ARG A 148 -1.49 -2.64 -7.83
N LYS A 149 -0.96 -3.39 -8.79
CA LYS A 149 -0.72 -2.86 -10.14
C LYS A 149 -2.04 -2.74 -10.91
N PRO A 150 -2.23 -1.73 -11.77
CA PRO A 150 -3.49 -1.54 -12.51
C PRO A 150 -3.98 -2.81 -13.22
N ASP A 151 -3.04 -3.56 -13.82
CA ASP A 151 -3.32 -4.73 -14.67
C ASP A 151 -3.38 -6.06 -13.89
N ASP A 152 -3.23 -6.06 -12.56
CA ASP A 152 -3.36 -7.29 -11.78
C ASP A 152 -4.84 -7.66 -11.64
N GLU A 153 -5.26 -8.68 -12.38
CA GLU A 153 -6.64 -9.20 -12.47
C GLU A 153 -7.08 -10.03 -11.24
N GLN A 154 -6.21 -10.18 -10.24
CA GLN A 154 -6.43 -11.06 -9.07
C GLN A 154 -7.29 -10.46 -7.94
N ALA A 155 -7.75 -9.21 -8.04
CA ALA A 155 -8.60 -8.59 -7.03
C ALA A 155 -10.08 -8.65 -7.43
N PRO A 156 -11.02 -8.93 -6.50
CA PRO A 156 -12.45 -8.76 -6.77
C PRO A 156 -12.71 -7.31 -7.22
N PRO A 157 -13.72 -7.08 -8.07
CA PRO A 157 -13.88 -5.83 -8.79
C PRO A 157 -13.87 -4.62 -7.86
N VAL A 158 -13.04 -3.63 -8.21
CA VAL A 158 -13.06 -2.28 -7.63
C VAL A 158 -14.29 -1.56 -8.19
N GLY A 159 -15.45 -1.90 -7.64
CA GLY A 159 -16.71 -1.23 -7.91
C GLY A 159 -17.47 -1.04 -6.61
N PRO A 160 -18.37 -0.05 -6.53
CA PRO A 160 -19.46 -0.13 -5.55
C PRO A 160 -20.16 -1.47 -5.74
N ASP A 161 -20.65 -2.06 -4.64
CA ASP A 161 -21.52 -3.23 -4.74
C ASP A 161 -22.59 -2.92 -5.81
N PRO A 162 -22.74 -3.74 -6.87
CA PRO A 162 -23.72 -3.46 -7.92
C PRO A 162 -25.12 -3.22 -7.36
N GLU A 163 -25.46 -3.76 -6.18
CA GLU A 163 -26.68 -3.44 -5.45
C GLU A 163 -26.73 -2.00 -4.92
N LEU A 164 -25.61 -1.48 -4.41
CA LEU A 164 -25.53 -0.10 -3.90
C LEU A 164 -25.50 0.94 -5.02
N GLN A 165 -24.84 0.64 -6.14
CA GLN A 165 -24.87 1.53 -7.32
C GLN A 165 -26.28 1.60 -7.93
N ALA A 166 -27.03 0.48 -7.92
CA ALA A 166 -28.43 0.47 -8.31
C ALA A 166 -29.31 1.28 -7.34
N ALA A 167 -29.05 1.20 -6.04
CA ALA A 167 -29.78 1.98 -5.02
C ALA A 167 -29.50 3.49 -5.10
N LEU A 168 -28.28 3.89 -5.45
CA LEU A 168 -27.92 5.30 -5.67
C LEU A 168 -28.61 5.86 -6.92
N ASN A 169 -28.56 5.14 -8.05
CA ASN A 169 -29.18 5.59 -9.30
C ASN A 169 -30.72 5.61 -9.23
N ALA A 170 -31.35 4.81 -8.35
CA ALA A 170 -32.79 4.81 -8.14
C ALA A 170 -33.32 6.06 -7.41
N ASN A 171 -32.44 6.76 -6.68
CA ASN A 171 -32.79 7.99 -5.94
C ASN A 171 -32.53 9.28 -6.74
N GLU A 172 -32.04 9.17 -7.98
CA GLU A 172 -31.81 10.30 -8.91
C GLU A 172 -32.86 10.37 -10.05
N ALA A 173 -33.91 9.54 -10.01
CA ALA A 173 -35.02 9.66 -10.95
C ALA A 173 -36.01 10.77 -10.49
N PRO A 174 -36.42 11.69 -11.38
CA PRO A 174 -37.29 12.82 -11.05
C PRO A 174 -38.72 12.42 -10.65
#